data_AF-A0A5K1B330-F1
#
_entry.id   AF-A0A5K1B330-F1
#
_cell.length_a   1.000
_cell.length_b   1.000
_cell.length_c   1.000
_cell.angle_alpha   90.00
_cell.angle_beta   90.00
_cell.angle_gamma   90.00
#
_symmetry.space_group_name_H-M   'P 1'
#
loop_
_entity.id
_entity.type
_entity.pdbx_description
1 polymer ?
#
loop_
_entity_poly.entity_id
_entity_poly.type
_entity_poly.pdbx_seq_one_letter_code
_entity_poly.pdbx_strand_id
1 'polypeptide(L)' 'EGKKLTSLLYFELALRSGEQNAAPIKEALLQQLPPASRDEAMSLADNWKPVRHHH' A
#
# COMPACT_ATOMS: atom_id res chain seq x y z
N GLU A 1 -13.35 7.71 0.82
CA GLU A 1 -12.55 6.48 1.04
C GLU A 1 -11.29 6.41 0.18
N GLY A 2 -11.33 6.85 -1.09
CA GLY A 2 -10.18 6.79 -2.01
C GLY A 2 -8.83 7.29 -1.47
N LYS A 3 -8.78 8.38 -0.68
CA LYS A 3 -7.52 8.85 -0.06
C LYS A 3 -6.88 7.79 0.86
N LYS A 4 -7.68 7.08 1.65
CA LYS A 4 -7.19 6.02 2.55
C LYS A 4 -6.71 4.81 1.75
N LEU A 5 -7.41 4.45 0.66
CA LEU A 5 -6.98 3.38 -0.25
C LEU A 5 -5.62 3.71 -0.89
N THR A 6 -5.45 4.92 -1.43
CA THR A 6 -4.18 5.39 -2.00
C THR A 6 -3.06 5.40 -0.97
N SER A 7 -3.32 5.84 0.27
CA SER A 7 -2.32 5.79 1.34
C SER A 7 -1.91 4.35 1.70
N LEU A 8 -2.86 3.40 1.78
CA LEU A 8 -2.53 1.98 1.98
C LEU A 8 -1.61 1.44 0.88
N LEU A 9 -1.92 1.76 -0.38
CA LEU A 9 -1.11 1.36 -1.53
C LEU A 9 0.34 1.88 -1.39
N TYR A 10 0.52 3.15 -1.04
CA TYR A 10 1.86 3.72 -0.87
C TYR A 10 2.64 3.10 0.29
N PHE A 11 2.00 2.85 1.44
CA PHE A 11 2.68 2.18 2.55
C PHE A 11 3.06 0.74 2.21
N GLU A 12 2.22 0.02 1.46
CA GLU A 12 2.52 -1.33 1.01
C GLU A 12 3.72 -1.37 0.06
N LEU A 13 3.80 -0.43 -0.89
CA LEU A 13 4.95 -0.32 -1.78
C LEU A 13 6.24 0.04 -1.03
N ALA A 14 6.16 0.96 -0.05
CA ALA A 14 7.29 1.34 0.78
C ALA A 14 7.81 0.15 1.63
N LEU A 15 6.90 -0.65 2.20
CA LEU A 15 7.28 -1.87 2.92
C LEU A 15 7.99 -2.88 2.00
N ARG A 16 7.49 -3.07 0.77
CA ARG A 16 8.13 -3.95 -0.23
C ARG A 16 9.51 -3.46 -0.65
N SER A 17 9.78 -2.15 -0.59
CA SER A 17 11.11 -1.58 -0.82
C SER A 17 12.03 -1.60 0.42
N GLY A 18 11.57 -2.13 1.55
CA GLY A 18 12.35 -2.27 2.79
C GLY A 18 12.17 -1.15 3.82
N GLU A 19 11.25 -0.20 3.59
CA GLU A 19 10.98 0.91 4.51
C GLU A 19 10.10 0.44 5.69
N GLN A 20 10.71 -0.11 6.75
CA GLN A 20 9.97 -0.71 7.87
C GLN A 20 9.14 0.28 8.70
N ASN A 21 9.50 1.57 8.67
CA ASN A 21 8.78 2.62 9.40
C ASN A 21 7.33 2.81 8.93
N ALA A 22 6.99 2.29 7.73
CA ALA A 22 5.63 2.32 7.18
C ALA A 22 4.66 1.31 7.83
N ALA A 23 5.17 0.27 8.49
CA ALA A 23 4.36 -0.83 9.04
C ALA A 23 3.29 -0.38 10.05
N PRO A 24 3.62 0.39 11.11
CA PRO A 24 2.61 0.79 12.10
C PRO A 24 1.52 1.69 11.51
N ILE A 25 1.87 2.51 10.51
CA ILE A 25 0.92 3.43 9.86
C ILE A 25 -0.03 2.65 8.93
N LYS A 26 0.49 1.65 8.20
CA LYS A 26 -0.32 0.72 7.40
C LYS A 26 -1.35 0.00 8.26
N GLU A 27 -0.92 -0.58 9.40
CA GLU A 27 -1.80 -1.32 10.30
C GLU A 27 -2.93 -0.44 10.85
N ALA A 28 -2.61 0.79 11.27
CA ALA A 28 -3.60 1.74 11.75
C ALA A 28 -4.63 2.13 10.67
N LEU A 29 -4.21 2.20 9.39
CA LEU A 29 -5.13 2.49 8.28
C LEU A 29 -6.00 1.28 7.91
N LEU A 30 -5.46 0.06 8.00
CA LEU A 30 -6.22 -1.17 7.78
C LEU A 30 -7.41 -1.24 8.73
N GLN A 31 -7.21 -0.96 10.03
CA GLN A 31 -8.28 -0.99 11.03
C GLN A 31 -9.45 -0.02 10.73
N GLN A 32 -9.20 1.02 9.93
CA GLN A 32 -10.19 2.05 9.61
C GLN A 32 -10.92 1.84 8.29
N LEU A 33 -10.55 0.81 7.52
CA LEU A 33 -11.11 0.55 6.20
C LEU A 33 -11.94 -0.74 6.18
N PRO A 34 -13.02 -0.78 5.36
CA PRO A 34 -13.76 -2.01 5.10
C PRO A 34 -12.87 -3.07 4.44
N PRO A 35 -13.16 -4.37 4.63
CA PRO A 35 -12.38 -5.47 4.02
C PRO A 35 -12.20 -5.33 2.50
N ALA A 36 -13.26 -4.98 1.75
CA ALA A 36 -13.19 -4.83 0.30
C ALA A 36 -12.16 -3.79 -0.16
N SER A 37 -12.03 -2.67 0.57
CA SER A 37 -11.03 -1.64 0.26
C SER A 37 -9.60 -2.08 0.60
N ARG A 38 -9.43 -2.99 1.56
CA ARG A 38 -8.11 -3.57 1.89
C ARG A 38 -7.67 -4.52 0.77
N ASP A 39 -8.58 -5.36 0.30
CA ASP A 39 -8.32 -6.32 -0.79
C ASP A 39 -7.98 -5.60 -2.10
N GLU A 40 -8.70 -4.50 -2.40
CA GLU A 40 -8.40 -3.62 -3.52
C GLU A 40 -6.98 -3.02 -3.41
N ALA A 41 -6.59 -2.53 -2.23
CA ALA A 41 -5.26 -1.95 -2.01
C ALA A 41 -4.15 -2.97 -2.27
N MET A 42 -4.31 -4.19 -1.74
CA MET A 42 -3.33 -5.27 -1.90
C MET A 42 -3.24 -5.72 -3.36
N SER A 43 -4.37 -5.86 -4.06
CA SER A 43 -4.41 -6.18 -5.48
C SER A 43 -3.70 -5.12 -6.33
N LEU A 44 -3.88 -3.83 -6.02
CA LEU A 44 -3.17 -2.73 -6.70
C LEU A 44 -1.66 -2.78 -6.42
N ALA A 45 -1.26 -3.11 -5.20
CA ALA A 45 0.15 -3.23 -4.84
C ALA A 45 0.80 -4.45 -5.51
N ASP A 46 0.10 -5.58 -5.61
CA ASP A 46 0.57 -6.80 -6.28
C ASP A 46 0.77 -6.61 -7.77
N ASN A 47 -0.10 -5.82 -8.40
CA ASN A 47 0.00 -5.50 -9.81
C ASN A 47 0.95 -4.33 -10.11
N TRP A 48 1.55 -3.72 -9.08
CA TRP A 48 2.49 -2.62 -9.25
C TRP A 48 3.80 -3.09 -9.88
N LYS A 49 4.11 -2.57 -11.06
CA LYS A 49 5.40 -2.78 -11.73
C LYS A 49 6.21 -1.49 -11.61
N PRO A 50 7.31 -1.46 -10.84
CA PRO A 50 8.18 -0.31 -10.84
C PRO A 50 8.72 -0.10 -12.26
N VAL A 51 8.64 1.14 -12.75
CA VAL A 51 9.24 1.49 -14.03
C VAL A 51 10.75 1.26 -13.86
N ARG A 52 11.29 0.26 -14.57
CA ARG A 52 12.73 0.04 -14.60
C ARG A 52 13.33 1.23 -15.32
N HIS A 53 13.90 2.16 -14.57
CA HIS A 53 14.80 3.15 -15.14
C HIS A 53 16.01 2.38 -15.68
N HIS A 54 16.03 2.16 -16.99
CA HIS A 54 17.25 1.80 -17.69
C HIS A 54 18.18 3.00 -17.58
N HIS A 55 19.24 2.86 -16.78
CA HIS A 55 20.36 3.79 -16.69
C HIS A 55 21.22 3.71 -17.95
#